data_AF-A0A4Y4XM26-F1
#
_entry.id   AF-A0A4Y4XM26-F1
#
_cell.length_a   1.000
_cell.length_b   1.000
_cell.length_c   1.000
_cell.angle_alpha   90.00
_cell.angle_beta   90.00
_cell.angle_gamma   90.00
#
_symmetry.space_group_name_H-M   'P 1'
#
loop_
_entity.id
_entity.type
_entity.pdbx_description
1 polymer ?
#
loop_
_entity_poly.entity_id
_entity_poly.type
_entity_poly.pdbx_seq_one_letter_code
_entity_poly.pdbx_strand_id
1 'polypeptide(L)'
;VGVKFGDLVEAADNVQKLKYVVKMVAHLNGKTATFMPKPLYGDNGSGMHTHVSVWKNNENLFSGETYKGLSEFALHFLGGVLRHARGLAAFTNASTNSYKRLIPGYEAPSILTYSANNRS
;
A
#
# COMPACT_ATOMS: atom_id res chain seq x y z
N VAL A 1 -4.30 -0.96 12.75
CA VAL A 1 -4.57 0.47 13.06
C VAL A 1 -4.70 1.20 11.73
N GLY A 2 -5.88 1.72 11.42
CA GLY A 2 -6.08 2.56 10.22
C GLY A 2 -5.69 4.00 10.52
N VAL A 3 -5.06 4.67 9.58
CA VAL A 3 -4.73 6.09 9.66
C VAL A 3 -5.54 6.82 8.60
N LYS A 4 -6.16 7.94 8.95
CA LYS A 4 -6.88 8.77 7.99
C LYS A 4 -5.90 9.27 6.92
N PHE A 5 -6.35 9.36 5.68
CA PHE A 5 -5.57 9.94 4.59
C PHE A 5 -5.28 11.43 4.87
N GLY A 6 -4.22 11.94 4.26
CA GLY A 6 -3.85 13.35 4.23
C GLY A 6 -3.24 13.67 2.86
N ASP A 7 -2.62 14.83 2.72
CA ASP A 7 -1.76 15.06 1.55
C ASP A 7 -0.55 14.11 1.54
N LEU A 8 0.24 14.14 0.46
CA LEU A 8 1.35 13.20 0.28
C LEU A 8 2.38 13.26 1.43
N VAL A 9 2.74 14.46 1.88
CA VAL A 9 3.77 14.66 2.91
C VAL A 9 3.21 14.28 4.27
N GLU A 10 2.02 14.75 4.59
CA GLU A 10 1.34 14.44 5.84
C GLU A 10 1.10 12.93 6.01
N ALA A 11 0.68 12.25 4.93
CA ALA A 11 0.49 10.80 4.95
C ALA A 11 1.81 10.06 5.23
N ALA A 12 2.92 10.49 4.63
CA ALA A 12 4.24 9.91 4.88
C ALA A 12 4.70 10.12 6.33
N ASP A 13 4.52 11.33 6.88
CA ASP A 13 4.80 11.64 8.28
C ASP A 13 3.96 10.78 9.23
N ASN A 14 2.68 10.62 8.92
CA ASN A 14 1.77 9.82 9.73
C ASN A 14 2.14 8.33 9.73
N VAL A 15 2.70 7.79 8.64
CA VAL A 15 3.28 6.43 8.62
C VAL A 15 4.47 6.32 9.58
N GLN A 16 5.35 7.31 9.64
CA GLN A 16 6.48 7.29 10.59
C GLN A 16 5.99 7.37 12.03
N LYS A 17 5.07 8.29 12.34
CA LYS A 17 4.43 8.41 13.67
C LYS A 17 3.79 7.10 14.09
N LEU A 18 3.02 6.46 13.20
CA LEU A 18 2.39 5.16 13.47
C LEU A 18 3.43 4.11 13.85
N LYS A 19 4.48 3.94 13.03
CA LYS A 19 5.52 2.94 13.29
C LYS A 19 6.25 3.21 14.60
N TYR A 20 6.53 4.48 14.90
CA TYR A 20 7.16 4.88 16.16
C TYR A 20 6.28 4.51 17.36
N VAL A 21 5.02 4.97 17.38
CA VAL A 21 4.11 4.73 18.50
C VAL A 21 3.88 3.24 18.71
N VAL A 22 3.66 2.46 17.64
CA VAL A 22 3.48 0.99 17.75
C VAL A 22 4.71 0.33 18.38
N LYS A 23 5.92 0.69 17.93
CA LYS A 23 7.16 0.12 18.49
C LYS A 23 7.35 0.51 19.95
N MET A 24 7.09 1.78 20.30
CA MET A 24 7.27 2.27 21.67
C MET A 24 6.25 1.65 22.63
N VAL A 25 4.97 1.57 22.24
CA VAL A 25 3.95 0.92 23.06
C VAL A 25 4.26 -0.56 23.24
N ALA A 26 4.69 -1.27 22.19
CA ALA A 26 5.12 -2.66 22.32
C ALA A 26 6.30 -2.79 23.31
N HIS A 27 7.32 -1.94 23.19
CA HIS A 27 8.48 -1.92 24.06
C HIS A 27 8.12 -1.67 25.53
N LEU A 28 7.27 -0.68 25.80
CA LEU A 28 6.79 -0.35 27.15
C LEU A 28 6.03 -1.51 27.82
N ASN A 29 5.50 -2.43 27.01
CA ASN A 29 4.78 -3.62 27.48
C ASN A 29 5.64 -4.90 27.39
N GLY A 30 6.97 -4.78 27.36
CA GLY A 30 7.88 -5.92 27.33
C GLY A 30 7.83 -6.76 26.04
N LYS A 31 7.34 -6.18 24.94
CA LYS A 31 7.25 -6.82 23.62
C LYS A 31 8.16 -6.11 22.60
N THR A 32 8.30 -6.71 21.42
CA THR A 32 8.94 -6.10 20.26
C THR A 32 8.01 -6.16 19.05
N ALA A 33 7.96 -5.08 18.27
CA ALA A 33 7.13 -4.99 17.07
C ALA A 33 8.01 -4.83 15.82
N THR A 34 7.66 -5.56 14.76
CA THR A 34 8.34 -5.48 13.46
C THR A 34 7.34 -5.17 12.35
N PHE A 35 7.82 -4.44 11.36
CA PHE A 35 7.09 -4.14 10.11
C PHE A 35 7.76 -4.81 8.91
N MET A 36 8.57 -5.85 9.15
CA MET A 36 9.18 -6.63 8.08
C MET A 36 8.09 -7.32 7.23
N PRO A 37 8.24 -7.37 5.89
CA PRO A 37 7.20 -7.92 5.03
C PRO A 37 6.86 -9.38 5.27
N LYS A 38 7.84 -10.23 5.57
CA LYS A 38 7.64 -11.65 5.85
C LYS A 38 8.52 -12.08 7.03
N PRO A 39 8.05 -11.95 8.27
CA PRO A 39 8.82 -12.35 9.45
C PRO A 39 8.76 -13.86 9.71
N LEU A 40 7.68 -14.52 9.29
CA LEU A 40 7.43 -15.94 9.52
C LEU A 40 7.23 -16.68 8.19
N TYR A 41 7.81 -17.87 8.10
CA TYR A 41 7.54 -18.82 7.02
C TYR A 41 6.21 -19.54 7.28
N GLY A 42 5.45 -19.84 6.22
CA GLY A 42 4.20 -20.59 6.34
C GLY A 42 2.96 -19.76 6.74
N ASP A 43 3.13 -18.52 7.18
CA ASP A 43 2.05 -17.64 7.67
C ASP A 43 2.00 -16.31 6.89
N ASN A 44 0.95 -15.51 7.06
CA ASN A 44 0.73 -14.26 6.35
C ASN A 44 1.87 -13.25 6.54
N GLY A 45 2.14 -12.48 5.49
CA GLY A 45 3.08 -11.37 5.53
C GLY A 45 2.43 -10.07 6.00
N SER A 46 3.24 -9.06 6.32
CA SER A 46 2.79 -7.69 6.58
C SER A 46 2.88 -6.87 5.29
N GLY A 47 1.76 -6.31 4.86
CA GLY A 47 1.67 -5.38 3.72
C GLY A 47 1.30 -3.97 4.15
N MET A 48 1.49 -3.00 3.25
CA MET A 48 1.03 -1.63 3.41
C MET A 48 0.24 -1.25 2.14
N HIS A 49 -1.06 -1.52 2.14
CA HIS A 49 -1.92 -1.08 1.04
C HIS A 49 -2.06 0.44 1.10
N THR A 50 -1.76 1.11 0.00
CA THR A 50 -1.78 2.58 -0.09
C THR A 50 -2.92 3.01 -0.99
N HIS A 51 -3.89 3.71 -0.42
CA HIS A 51 -5.02 4.27 -1.15
C HIS A 51 -4.63 5.67 -1.66
N VAL A 52 -4.82 5.93 -2.95
CA VAL A 52 -4.42 7.19 -3.61
C VAL A 52 -5.60 7.75 -4.39
N SER A 53 -5.75 9.07 -4.34
CA SER A 53 -6.64 9.83 -5.22
C SER A 53 -6.02 11.19 -5.53
N VAL A 54 -6.36 11.78 -6.68
CA VAL A 54 -5.87 13.11 -7.08
C VAL A 54 -7.03 14.08 -7.05
N TRP A 55 -6.79 15.25 -6.43
CA TRP A 55 -7.80 16.28 -6.26
C TRP A 55 -7.31 17.60 -6.84
N LYS A 56 -8.22 18.39 -7.41
CA LYS A 56 -7.95 19.74 -7.89
C LYS A 56 -9.16 20.60 -7.60
N ASN A 57 -8.96 21.79 -7.04
CA ASN A 57 -10.05 22.71 -6.69
C ASN A 57 -11.18 22.04 -5.86
N ASN A 58 -10.80 21.15 -4.95
CA ASN A 58 -11.71 20.36 -4.11
C ASN A 58 -12.60 19.35 -4.87
N GLU A 59 -12.31 19.07 -6.13
CA GLU A 59 -12.94 18.00 -6.92
C GLU A 59 -12.02 16.78 -7.01
N ASN A 60 -12.61 15.59 -6.82
CA ASN A 60 -11.90 14.34 -6.95
C ASN A 60 -11.78 13.94 -8.43
N LEU A 61 -10.57 14.07 -8.99
CA LEU A 61 -10.31 13.75 -10.38
C LEU A 61 -10.38 12.24 -10.67
N PHE A 62 -10.45 11.38 -9.66
CA PHE A 62 -10.61 9.94 -9.84
C PHE A 62 -12.07 9.51 -9.95
N SER A 63 -13.03 10.36 -9.60
CA SER A 63 -14.46 10.05 -9.71
C SER A 63 -14.95 10.27 -11.13
N GLY A 64 -15.69 9.31 -11.70
CA GLY A 64 -16.24 9.41 -13.04
C GLY A 64 -17.24 8.30 -13.36
N GLU A 65 -17.55 8.11 -14.64
CA GLU A 65 -18.63 7.21 -15.09
C GLU A 65 -18.11 5.91 -15.73
N THR A 66 -16.82 5.64 -15.66
CA THR A 66 -16.23 4.44 -16.28
C THR A 66 -16.33 3.23 -15.33
N TYR A 67 -15.37 2.31 -15.40
CA TYR A 67 -15.36 1.11 -14.56
C TYR A 67 -15.46 1.46 -13.07
N LYS A 68 -16.54 1.03 -12.44
CA LYS A 68 -16.77 1.12 -10.98
C LYS A 68 -16.67 2.55 -10.43
N GLY A 69 -17.13 3.54 -11.21
CA GLY A 69 -17.17 4.94 -10.81
C GLY A 69 -15.83 5.67 -10.94
N LEU A 70 -14.88 5.10 -11.67
CA LEU A 70 -13.61 5.75 -11.97
C LEU A 70 -13.75 6.71 -13.14
N SER A 71 -12.93 7.76 -13.15
CA SER A 71 -12.71 8.60 -14.33
C SER A 71 -11.69 7.96 -15.29
N GLU A 72 -11.67 8.43 -16.53
CA GLU A 72 -10.59 8.10 -17.48
C GLU A 72 -9.21 8.52 -16.94
N PHE A 73 -9.14 9.65 -16.21
CA PHE A 73 -7.93 10.10 -15.54
C PHE A 73 -7.41 9.06 -14.53
N ALA A 74 -8.29 8.45 -13.73
CA ALA A 74 -7.91 7.37 -12.81
C ALA A 74 -7.41 6.12 -13.56
N LEU A 75 -8.02 5.77 -14.68
CA LEU A 75 -7.60 4.63 -15.50
C LEU A 75 -6.21 4.86 -16.10
N HIS A 76 -5.90 6.07 -16.57
CA HIS A 76 -4.56 6.42 -17.04
C HIS A 76 -3.52 6.43 -15.91
N PHE A 77 -3.87 6.97 -14.75
CA PHE A 77 -3.02 6.92 -13.56
C PHE A 77 -2.64 5.48 -13.21
N LEU A 78 -3.64 4.61 -13.15
CA LEU A 78 -3.47 3.18 -12.90
C LEU A 78 -2.62 2.50 -13.98
N GLY A 79 -2.85 2.82 -15.26
CA GLY A 79 -2.04 2.33 -16.37
C GLY A 79 -0.57 2.71 -16.21
N GLY A 80 -0.28 3.92 -15.74
CA GLY A 80 1.07 4.35 -15.37
C GLY A 80 1.68 3.52 -14.24
N VAL A 81 0.93 3.31 -13.15
CA VAL A 81 1.38 2.47 -12.02
C VAL A 81 1.72 1.05 -12.48
N LEU A 82 0.85 0.42 -13.28
CA LEU A 82 1.07 -0.93 -13.79
C LEU A 82 2.26 -0.99 -14.76
N ARG A 83 2.38 -0.02 -15.68
CA ARG A 83 3.51 0.08 -16.62
C ARG A 83 4.86 0.23 -15.90
N HIS A 84 4.88 0.96 -14.79
CA HIS A 84 6.11 1.25 -14.03
C HIS A 84 6.29 0.36 -12.80
N ALA A 85 5.46 -0.67 -12.61
CA ALA A 85 5.41 -1.46 -11.38
C ALA A 85 6.78 -2.03 -10.95
N ARG A 86 7.59 -2.52 -11.91
CA ARG A 86 8.94 -3.04 -11.60
C ARG A 86 9.89 -1.96 -11.06
N GLY A 87 9.85 -0.76 -11.64
CA GLY A 87 10.64 0.38 -11.16
C GLY A 87 10.14 0.89 -9.81
N LEU A 88 8.82 0.97 -9.65
CA LEU A 88 8.18 1.34 -8.38
C LEU A 88 8.49 0.33 -7.26
N ALA A 89 8.65 -0.95 -7.57
CA ALA A 89 8.99 -1.99 -6.59
C ALA A 89 10.33 -1.73 -5.89
N ALA A 90 11.28 -1.05 -6.55
CA ALA A 90 12.55 -0.67 -5.92
C ALA A 90 12.35 0.26 -4.72
N PHE A 91 11.28 1.05 -4.70
CA PHE A 91 10.96 1.98 -3.60
C PHE A 91 9.87 1.44 -2.68
N THR A 92 8.83 0.86 -3.25
CA THR A 92 7.67 0.36 -2.50
C THR A 92 7.94 -0.99 -1.83
N ASN A 93 8.93 -1.76 -2.33
CA ASN A 93 9.30 -3.09 -1.89
C ASN A 93 10.83 -3.24 -1.76
N ALA A 94 11.48 -2.25 -1.17
CA ALA A 94 12.94 -2.04 -1.19
C ALA A 94 13.82 -3.04 -0.41
N SER A 95 13.30 -4.20 0.02
CA SER A 95 14.07 -5.18 0.79
C SER A 95 14.02 -6.56 0.14
N THR A 96 15.08 -7.36 0.31
CA THR A 96 15.06 -8.77 -0.10
C THR A 96 13.92 -9.53 0.57
N ASN A 97 13.56 -9.17 1.80
CA ASN A 97 12.46 -9.77 2.54
C ASN A 97 11.08 -9.47 1.93
N SER A 98 10.93 -8.37 1.18
CA SER A 98 9.70 -8.04 0.46
C SER A 98 9.35 -9.13 -0.57
N TYR A 99 10.35 -9.67 -1.25
CA TYR A 99 10.17 -10.71 -2.27
C TYR A 99 9.92 -12.10 -1.68
N LYS A 100 10.11 -12.29 -0.37
CA LYS A 100 9.62 -13.48 0.35
C LYS A 100 8.13 -13.39 0.69
N ARG A 101 7.55 -12.18 0.68
CA ARG A 101 6.11 -11.95 0.80
C ARG A 101 5.40 -12.04 -0.56
N LEU A 102 5.99 -11.47 -1.60
CA LEU A 102 5.42 -11.41 -2.96
C LEU A 102 5.55 -12.75 -3.71
N ILE A 103 5.02 -13.80 -3.11
CA ILE A 103 4.89 -15.14 -3.68
C ILE A 103 3.41 -15.54 -3.72
N PRO A 104 2.98 -16.36 -4.69
CA PRO A 104 1.61 -16.86 -4.72
C PRO A 104 1.20 -17.58 -3.42
N GLY A 105 -0.06 -17.41 -2.98
CA GLY A 105 -0.67 -18.24 -1.93
C GLY A 105 -1.02 -17.56 -0.59
N TYR A 106 -0.60 -16.32 -0.33
CA TYR A 106 -0.82 -15.62 0.95
C TYR A 106 -1.47 -14.23 0.80
N GLU A 107 -2.45 -14.09 -0.11
CA GLU A 107 -3.12 -12.81 -0.42
C GLU A 107 -2.15 -11.67 -0.80
N ALA A 108 -0.98 -12.05 -1.34
CA ALA A 108 0.05 -11.11 -1.75
C ALA A 108 -0.17 -10.73 -3.21
N PRO A 109 -0.45 -9.43 -3.50
CA PRO A 109 -0.78 -9.00 -4.86
C PRO A 109 0.43 -9.16 -5.78
N SER A 110 0.40 -10.24 -6.55
CA SER A 110 1.48 -10.65 -7.46
C SER A 110 1.11 -10.52 -8.93
N ILE A 111 -0.18 -10.25 -9.20
CA ILE A 111 -0.71 -10.06 -10.54
C ILE A 111 -0.81 -8.57 -10.83
N LEU A 112 -0.15 -8.11 -11.90
CA LEU A 112 -0.22 -6.73 -12.37
C LEU A 112 -1.54 -6.50 -13.11
N THR A 113 -2.62 -6.34 -12.35
CA THR A 113 -3.97 -6.06 -12.85
C THR A 113 -4.71 -5.12 -11.91
N TYR A 114 -5.92 -4.72 -12.29
CA TYR A 114 -6.82 -3.96 -11.43
C TYR A 114 -8.20 -4.60 -11.41
N SER A 115 -8.87 -4.51 -10.26
CA SER A 115 -10.21 -5.04 -10.07
C SER A 115 -10.86 -4.35 -8.88
N ALA A 116 -12.18 -4.22 -8.92
CA ALA A 116 -12.94 -3.81 -7.73
C ALA A 116 -13.21 -4.96 -6.75
N ASN A 117 -13.06 -6.22 -7.18
CA ASN A 117 -13.45 -7.39 -6.39
C ASN A 117 -12.27 -8.33 -6.09
N ASN A 118 -11.31 -8.44 -7.00
CA ASN A 118 -10.19 -9.37 -6.84
C ASN A 118 -9.17 -8.85 -5.81
N ARG A 119 -8.69 -9.75 -4.95
CA ARG A 119 -7.71 -9.47 -3.89
C ARG A 119 -6.46 -10.36 -3.95
N SER A 120 -6.31 -11.12 -5.04
CA SER A 120 -5.20 -12.06 -5.27
C SER A 120 -3.83 -11.41 -5.20
#